data_AF-J5JJ59-F1
#
_entry.id   AF-J5JJ59-F1
#
_cell.length_a   1.000
_cell.length_b   1.000
_cell.length_c   1.000
_cell.angle_alpha   90.00
_cell.angle_beta   90.00
_cell.angle_gamma   90.00
#
_symmetry.space_group_name_H-M   'P 1'
#
loop_
_entity.id
_entity.type
_entity.pdbx_description
1 polymer ?
#
loop_
_entity_poly.entity_id
_entity_poly.type
_entity_poly.pdbx_seq_one_letter_code
_entity_poly.pdbx_strand_id
1 'polypeptide(L)'
;MAEDNPSFSTDSHLQIGIEIEFVAPRNTAWEDEHLPFVEHWNHTNLSKDACFHRLAEALHAAGLPSCYQMKTTPLRCSRNPLLAAAPRDAVVLQSCRLLGDPLRFRVRDGRAGIFRYWLVKGEHNLTDVSAYKTWIECELNTPILAEADVAVGPMPQLGTALAALHAAAANAPPHVCPRRCGLHVHLSLAAPGGCTLDYARRVLTLALVLDQSVLYPLCDRTRRDFGRPFLSAASLASRADLLVPHTPRLSAHALAHLPRGLVAAEGRALAYLWHAASFDELQPMLEHHRADLHMVAPVLCKHKHAAPGAADEPLGGATATTIEFRCAQASFSARFVRAWARLVLAVGRVALLPTDEYRAALGRMWAAAQVSGGTVVEREEATMATLAELSVAAVGAGMLGGGLDLAYWRVRYGLMRAGRNPDIDEEGRAVLDQD
;
A
#
# COMPACT_ATOMS: atom_id res chain seq x y z
N MET A 1 -21.40 16.90 -23.17
CA MET A 1 -22.00 17.17 -21.84
C MET A 1 -20.86 17.02 -20.85
N ALA A 2 -20.43 18.11 -20.22
CA ALA A 2 -19.45 18.03 -19.15
C ALA A 2 -20.20 17.47 -17.95
N GLU A 3 -19.94 16.21 -17.60
CA GLU A 3 -20.33 15.70 -16.28
C GLU A 3 -19.64 16.61 -15.26
N ASP A 4 -20.41 17.15 -14.31
CA ASP A 4 -19.90 17.88 -13.16
C ASP A 4 -18.93 16.96 -12.42
N ASN A 5 -17.65 17.09 -12.76
CA ASN A 5 -16.58 16.38 -12.10
C ASN A 5 -16.59 16.89 -10.65
N PRO A 6 -16.84 16.03 -9.64
CA PRO A 6 -16.93 16.50 -8.27
C PRO A 6 -15.64 17.23 -7.91
N SER A 7 -15.78 18.53 -7.63
CA SER A 7 -14.68 19.40 -7.21
C SER A 7 -14.12 18.84 -5.90
N PHE A 8 -12.94 18.23 -5.94
CA PHE A 8 -12.23 17.83 -4.74
C PHE A 8 -11.68 19.06 -4.03
N SER A 9 -11.91 19.17 -2.73
CA SER A 9 -11.52 20.30 -1.88
C SER A 9 -10.81 19.81 -0.62
N THR A 10 -10.23 20.73 0.16
CA THR A 10 -9.64 20.44 1.48
C THR A 10 -10.64 19.84 2.48
N ASP A 11 -11.94 20.02 2.26
CA ASP A 11 -13.01 19.42 3.07
C ASP A 11 -13.26 17.95 2.72
N SER A 12 -12.66 17.44 1.64
CA SER A 12 -12.76 16.03 1.26
C SER A 12 -12.08 15.15 2.30
N HIS A 13 -12.74 14.05 2.64
CA HIS A 13 -12.19 13.05 3.55
C HIS A 13 -11.32 12.06 2.80
N LEU A 14 -10.15 11.73 3.36
CA LEU A 14 -9.27 10.69 2.85
C LEU A 14 -9.53 9.37 3.58
N GLN A 15 -9.34 8.28 2.85
CA GLN A 15 -9.32 6.92 3.40
C GLN A 15 -8.13 6.15 2.85
N ILE A 16 -7.64 5.19 3.63
CA ILE A 16 -6.54 4.33 3.23
C ILE A 16 -6.82 2.85 3.48
N GLY A 17 -6.20 2.00 2.67
CA GLY A 17 -5.99 0.58 3.00
C GLY A 17 -4.50 0.32 3.12
N ILE A 18 -4.09 -0.52 4.06
CA ILE A 18 -2.69 -0.89 4.25
C ILE A 18 -2.54 -2.38 3.95
N GLU A 19 -1.54 -2.73 3.15
CA GLU A 19 -1.15 -4.11 2.86
C GLU A 19 0.28 -4.35 3.38
N ILE A 20 0.49 -5.45 4.08
CA ILE A 20 1.78 -5.83 4.65
C ILE A 20 2.12 -7.24 4.16
N GLU A 21 3.16 -7.34 3.34
CA GLU A 21 3.66 -8.60 2.80
C GLU A 21 4.65 -9.27 3.76
N PHE A 22 4.59 -10.60 3.87
CA PHE A 22 5.52 -11.38 4.68
C PHE A 22 5.50 -12.85 4.29
N VAL A 23 6.44 -13.62 4.83
CA VAL A 23 6.53 -15.07 4.62
C VAL A 23 6.30 -15.77 5.96
N ALA A 24 5.28 -16.63 6.04
CA ALA A 24 4.86 -17.29 7.27
C ALA A 24 5.20 -18.80 7.25
N PRO A 25 5.54 -19.40 8.41
CA PRO A 25 5.76 -20.83 8.49
C PRO A 25 4.54 -21.63 8.03
N ARG A 26 4.81 -22.77 7.38
CA ARG A 26 3.78 -23.79 7.09
C ARG A 26 3.12 -24.29 8.37
N ASN A 27 1.89 -24.77 8.25
CA ASN A 27 1.22 -25.47 9.34
C ASN A 27 1.51 -26.98 9.24
N THR A 28 2.74 -27.39 9.55
CA THR A 28 3.20 -28.78 9.32
C THR A 28 2.37 -29.81 10.07
N ALA A 29 1.92 -29.50 11.30
CA ALA A 29 1.06 -30.40 12.08
C ALA A 29 -0.28 -30.67 11.36
N TRP A 30 -0.92 -29.62 10.82
CA TRP A 30 -2.14 -29.76 10.03
C TRP A 30 -1.88 -30.50 8.72
N GLU A 31 -0.75 -30.23 8.06
CA GLU A 31 -0.38 -30.89 6.81
C GLU A 31 -0.16 -32.39 7.00
N ASP A 32 0.55 -32.79 8.06
CA ASP A 32 0.82 -34.19 8.39
C ASP A 32 -0.49 -34.96 8.69
N GLU A 33 -1.48 -34.30 9.29
CA GLU A 33 -2.79 -34.88 9.58
C GLU A 33 -3.66 -35.04 8.31
N HIS A 34 -3.63 -34.05 7.41
CA HIS A 34 -4.67 -33.92 6.37
C HIS A 34 -4.20 -34.12 4.93
N LEU A 35 -2.90 -34.05 4.65
CA LEU A 35 -2.35 -34.12 3.29
C LEU A 35 -1.68 -35.43 2.82
N PRO A 36 -1.43 -36.49 3.63
CA PRO A 36 -0.68 -37.68 3.18
C PRO A 36 -1.20 -38.38 1.91
N PHE A 37 -2.49 -38.22 1.59
CA PHE A 37 -3.15 -38.90 0.47
C PHE A 37 -3.72 -37.93 -0.58
N VAL A 38 -3.31 -36.66 -0.54
CA VAL A 38 -3.80 -35.62 -1.44
C VAL A 38 -2.82 -35.42 -2.60
N GLU A 39 -3.35 -35.31 -3.82
CA GLU A 39 -2.56 -34.99 -5.01
C GLU A 39 -1.71 -33.71 -4.82
N HIS A 40 -0.50 -33.69 -5.38
CA HIS A 40 0.50 -32.65 -5.12
C HIS A 40 0.01 -31.21 -5.38
N TRP A 41 -0.78 -30.96 -6.42
CA TRP A 41 -1.33 -29.63 -6.69
C TRP A 41 -2.30 -29.16 -5.59
N ASN A 42 -3.15 -30.07 -5.13
CA ASN A 42 -4.08 -29.81 -4.03
C ASN A 42 -3.32 -29.65 -2.71
N HIS A 43 -2.24 -30.40 -2.51
CA HIS A 43 -1.36 -30.27 -1.36
C HIS A 43 -0.82 -28.84 -1.20
N THR A 44 -0.25 -28.24 -2.25
CA THR A 44 0.30 -26.87 -2.18
C THR A 44 -0.77 -25.82 -1.86
N ASN A 45 -1.94 -25.90 -2.51
CA ASN A 45 -3.01 -24.93 -2.26
C ASN A 45 -3.68 -25.13 -0.89
N LEU A 46 -3.83 -26.36 -0.41
CA LEU A 46 -4.35 -26.65 0.93
C LEU A 46 -3.37 -26.23 2.02
N SER A 47 -2.07 -26.42 1.83
CA SER A 47 -1.02 -25.90 2.72
C SER A 47 -1.12 -24.38 2.87
N LYS A 48 -1.32 -23.66 1.75
CA LYS A 48 -1.59 -22.21 1.76
C LYS A 48 -2.87 -21.87 2.52
N ASP A 49 -3.98 -22.54 2.21
CA ASP A 49 -5.26 -22.31 2.87
C ASP A 49 -5.18 -22.55 4.38
N ALA A 50 -4.46 -23.59 4.82
CA ALA A 50 -4.26 -23.91 6.24
C ALA A 50 -3.39 -22.87 6.94
N CYS A 51 -2.38 -22.33 6.27
CA CYS A 51 -1.60 -21.21 6.77
C CYS A 51 -2.46 -19.95 6.93
N PHE A 52 -3.22 -19.56 5.89
CA PHE A 52 -4.05 -18.36 5.97
C PHE A 52 -5.16 -18.48 7.02
N HIS A 53 -5.75 -19.67 7.13
CA HIS A 53 -6.70 -19.99 8.18
C HIS A 53 -6.11 -19.79 9.58
N ARG A 54 -4.95 -20.41 9.87
CA ARG A 54 -4.25 -20.27 11.16
C ARG A 54 -3.95 -18.80 11.49
N LEU A 55 -3.50 -18.01 10.52
CA LEU A 55 -3.23 -16.59 10.71
C LEU A 55 -4.51 -15.80 10.99
N ALA A 56 -5.58 -16.06 10.25
CA ALA A 56 -6.87 -15.42 10.47
C ALA A 56 -7.51 -15.81 11.81
N GLU A 57 -7.34 -17.06 12.26
CA GLU A 57 -7.76 -17.52 13.59
C GLU A 57 -6.98 -16.80 14.69
N ALA A 58 -5.67 -16.59 14.53
CA ALA A 58 -4.87 -15.82 15.49
C ALA A 58 -5.39 -14.37 15.61
N LEU A 59 -5.69 -13.72 14.48
CA LEU A 59 -6.31 -12.38 14.47
C LEU A 59 -7.69 -12.39 15.17
N HIS A 60 -8.51 -13.40 14.90
CA HIS A 60 -9.83 -13.54 15.51
C HIS A 60 -9.75 -13.75 17.02
N ALA A 61 -8.85 -14.62 17.48
CA ALA A 61 -8.58 -14.87 18.89
C ALA A 61 -8.09 -13.61 19.62
N ALA A 62 -7.40 -12.72 18.90
CA ALA A 62 -7.01 -11.40 19.40
C ALA A 62 -8.14 -10.36 19.38
N GLY A 63 -9.38 -10.75 19.05
CA GLY A 63 -10.57 -9.90 19.06
C GLY A 63 -10.78 -9.07 17.80
N LEU A 64 -10.06 -9.35 16.71
CA LEU A 64 -10.19 -8.62 15.45
C LEU A 64 -11.17 -9.33 14.48
N PRO A 65 -12.00 -8.57 13.74
CA PRO A 65 -12.78 -9.16 12.64
C PRO A 65 -11.81 -9.57 11.53
N SER A 66 -11.58 -10.86 11.35
CA SER A 66 -10.62 -11.37 10.39
C SER A 66 -11.28 -12.21 9.31
N CYS A 67 -10.61 -12.31 8.17
CA CYS A 67 -10.98 -13.21 7.11
C CYS A 67 -9.75 -13.69 6.36
N TYR A 68 -9.92 -14.72 5.54
CA TYR A 68 -8.85 -15.19 4.67
C TYR A 68 -9.36 -15.60 3.30
N GLN A 69 -8.51 -15.42 2.29
CA GLN A 69 -8.77 -15.85 0.93
C GLN A 69 -8.37 -17.32 0.74
N MET A 70 -9.31 -18.16 0.33
CA MET A 70 -9.04 -19.52 -0.09
C MET A 70 -8.50 -19.57 -1.51
N LYS A 71 -7.44 -20.35 -1.72
CA LYS A 71 -6.92 -20.71 -3.04
C LYS A 71 -7.62 -21.95 -3.60
N THR A 72 -8.11 -22.85 -2.75
CA THR A 72 -8.95 -23.97 -3.20
C THR A 72 -10.41 -23.55 -3.32
N THR A 73 -11.09 -24.08 -4.35
CA THR A 73 -12.54 -23.94 -4.53
C THR A 73 -13.22 -25.30 -4.40
N PRO A 74 -14.53 -25.38 -4.09
CA PRO A 74 -15.24 -26.66 -4.03
C PRO A 74 -15.13 -27.49 -5.32
N LEU A 75 -15.00 -26.84 -6.48
CA LEU A 75 -14.77 -27.49 -7.78
C LEU A 75 -13.37 -28.12 -7.89
N ARG A 76 -12.38 -27.53 -7.23
CA ARG A 76 -10.97 -27.97 -7.29
C ARG A 76 -10.60 -28.92 -6.14
N CYS A 77 -11.25 -28.79 -4.99
CA CYS A 77 -11.05 -29.63 -3.81
C CYS A 77 -12.37 -29.80 -3.06
N SER A 78 -13.17 -30.78 -3.48
CA SER A 78 -14.49 -31.07 -2.88
C SER A 78 -14.41 -31.58 -1.44
N ARG A 79 -13.23 -32.03 -0.99
CA ARG A 79 -12.94 -32.52 0.36
C ARG A 79 -11.95 -31.63 1.12
N ASN A 80 -11.97 -30.32 0.93
CA ASN A 80 -11.11 -29.44 1.72
C ASN A 80 -11.53 -29.52 3.22
N PRO A 81 -10.68 -30.02 4.14
CA PRO A 81 -11.03 -30.17 5.56
C PRO A 81 -11.38 -28.84 6.25
N LEU A 82 -10.81 -27.74 5.75
CA LEU A 82 -11.08 -26.39 6.25
C LEU A 82 -12.51 -25.92 5.93
N LEU A 83 -13.21 -26.58 5.01
CA LEU A 83 -14.65 -26.36 4.81
C LEU A 83 -15.45 -26.80 6.04
N ALA A 84 -15.04 -27.90 6.68
CA ALA A 84 -15.74 -28.51 7.81
C ALA A 84 -15.27 -27.95 9.17
N ALA A 85 -14.03 -27.44 9.24
CA ALA A 85 -13.44 -26.88 10.45
C ALA A 85 -13.90 -25.44 10.78
N ALA A 86 -14.54 -24.75 9.84
CA ALA A 86 -14.98 -23.38 10.06
C ALA A 86 -16.02 -23.29 11.19
N PRO A 87 -15.94 -22.26 12.07
CA PRO A 87 -16.96 -21.99 13.08
C PRO A 87 -18.37 -21.94 12.45
N ARG A 88 -19.40 -22.39 13.19
CA ARG A 88 -20.79 -22.43 12.67
C ARG A 88 -21.32 -21.06 12.25
N ASP A 89 -20.75 -19.98 12.76
CA ASP A 89 -21.07 -18.58 12.46
C ASP A 89 -20.19 -17.97 11.34
N ALA A 90 -19.22 -18.71 10.80
CA ALA A 90 -18.38 -18.24 9.70
C ALA A 90 -19.19 -18.06 8.41
N VAL A 91 -19.04 -16.90 7.76
CA VAL A 91 -19.70 -16.60 6.49
C VAL A 91 -18.71 -16.75 5.34
N VAL A 92 -19.10 -17.47 4.29
CA VAL A 92 -18.35 -17.55 3.04
C VAL A 92 -18.85 -16.44 2.11
N LEU A 93 -17.97 -15.51 1.73
CA LEU A 93 -18.22 -14.52 0.69
C LEU A 93 -17.28 -14.82 -0.48
N GLN A 94 -17.82 -15.40 -1.56
CA GLN A 94 -17.04 -15.84 -2.73
C GLN A 94 -15.88 -16.79 -2.37
N SER A 95 -14.64 -16.39 -2.62
CA SER A 95 -13.41 -17.12 -2.26
C SER A 95 -12.87 -16.75 -0.87
N CYS A 96 -13.53 -15.85 -0.14
CA CYS A 96 -13.10 -15.45 1.20
C CYS A 96 -13.96 -16.13 2.27
N ARG A 97 -13.32 -16.52 3.38
CA ARG A 97 -14.00 -16.96 4.60
C ARG A 97 -13.87 -15.90 5.67
N LEU A 98 -15.00 -15.47 6.21
CA LEU A 98 -15.09 -14.54 7.34
C LEU A 98 -15.09 -15.36 8.64
N LEU A 99 -14.22 -15.00 9.58
CA LEU A 99 -14.17 -15.60 10.90
C LEU A 99 -14.81 -14.65 11.92
N GLY A 100 -15.86 -15.12 12.60
CA GLY A 100 -16.64 -14.38 13.60
C GLY A 100 -18.04 -13.97 13.12
N ASP A 101 -18.87 -13.55 14.09
CA ASP A 101 -20.30 -13.25 13.87
C ASP A 101 -20.51 -12.11 12.85
N PRO A 102 -21.07 -12.39 11.66
CA PRO A 102 -21.36 -11.37 10.65
C PRO A 102 -22.35 -10.31 11.16
N LEU A 103 -23.18 -10.63 12.15
CA LEU A 103 -24.16 -9.72 12.76
C LEU A 103 -23.50 -8.71 13.70
N ARG A 104 -22.42 -9.07 14.41
CA ARG A 104 -21.61 -8.11 15.19
C ARG A 104 -21.02 -7.00 14.34
N PHE A 105 -20.83 -7.27 13.04
CA PHE A 105 -20.20 -6.35 12.09
C PHE A 105 -21.17 -5.82 11.02
N ARG A 106 -22.50 -6.04 11.20
CA ARG A 106 -23.53 -5.40 10.38
C ARG A 106 -23.66 -3.93 10.74
N VAL A 107 -23.40 -3.05 9.78
CA VAL A 107 -23.87 -1.66 9.80
C VAL A 107 -25.33 -1.63 9.32
N ARG A 108 -26.11 -0.62 9.75
CA ARG A 108 -27.54 -0.38 9.43
C ARG A 108 -27.95 -0.58 7.96
N ASP A 109 -27.02 -0.54 7.02
CA ASP A 109 -27.28 -0.63 5.57
C ASP A 109 -27.13 -2.04 4.98
N GLY A 110 -26.92 -3.07 5.80
CA GLY A 110 -26.98 -4.48 5.39
C GLY A 110 -25.81 -5.01 4.55
N ARG A 111 -24.76 -4.21 4.29
CA ARG A 111 -23.58 -4.62 3.49
C ARG A 111 -22.45 -5.16 4.38
N ALA A 112 -22.03 -6.41 4.18
CA ALA A 112 -20.76 -6.95 4.70
C ALA A 112 -19.74 -6.97 3.55
N GLY A 113 -18.84 -5.99 3.51
CA GLY A 113 -17.74 -5.95 2.53
C GLY A 113 -16.45 -6.51 3.12
N ILE A 114 -15.67 -7.25 2.34
CA ILE A 114 -14.37 -7.81 2.76
C ILE A 114 -13.40 -6.74 3.28
N PHE A 115 -13.51 -5.51 2.78
CA PHE A 115 -12.72 -4.34 3.17
C PHE A 115 -13.00 -3.82 4.60
N ARG A 116 -13.82 -4.52 5.38
CA ARG A 116 -14.04 -4.25 6.81
C ARG A 116 -13.32 -5.24 7.73
N TYR A 117 -12.69 -6.24 7.15
CA TYR A 117 -12.02 -7.32 7.86
C TYR A 117 -10.51 -7.19 7.69
N TRP A 118 -9.77 -7.70 8.66
CA TRP A 118 -8.36 -8.01 8.53
C TRP A 118 -8.23 -9.24 7.62
N LEU A 119 -7.89 -9.00 6.36
CA LEU A 119 -7.85 -10.05 5.34
C LEU A 119 -6.44 -10.60 5.18
N VAL A 120 -6.31 -11.91 5.38
CA VAL A 120 -5.09 -12.66 5.03
C VAL A 120 -5.26 -13.26 3.63
N LYS A 121 -4.37 -12.92 2.71
CA LYS A 121 -4.35 -13.48 1.36
C LYS A 121 -2.95 -13.98 1.00
N GLY A 122 -2.88 -14.77 -0.06
CA GLY A 122 -1.61 -15.30 -0.56
C GLY A 122 -1.01 -14.41 -1.63
N GLU A 123 0.28 -14.16 -1.51
CA GLU A 123 1.10 -13.40 -2.46
C GLU A 123 2.16 -14.28 -3.14
N HIS A 124 2.99 -13.66 -3.98
CA HIS A 124 4.00 -14.35 -4.79
C HIS A 124 5.38 -13.67 -4.77
N ASN A 125 6.44 -14.47 -4.76
CA ASN A 125 7.84 -14.03 -4.89
C ASN A 125 8.32 -13.09 -3.76
N LEU A 126 7.92 -13.38 -2.52
CA LEU A 126 8.20 -12.55 -1.34
C LEU A 126 9.54 -12.86 -0.67
N THR A 127 10.29 -13.88 -1.10
CA THR A 127 11.62 -14.16 -0.57
C THR A 127 12.55 -14.80 -1.62
N ASP A 128 13.81 -14.37 -1.62
CA ASP A 128 14.91 -15.03 -2.33
C ASP A 128 15.82 -15.85 -1.39
N VAL A 129 15.49 -15.91 -0.10
CA VAL A 129 16.28 -16.59 0.93
C VAL A 129 15.92 -18.07 0.99
N SER A 130 16.92 -18.93 0.75
CA SER A 130 16.73 -20.38 0.63
C SER A 130 16.04 -21.03 1.83
N ALA A 131 16.33 -20.56 3.05
CA ALA A 131 15.75 -21.10 4.28
C ALA A 131 14.22 -20.92 4.38
N TYR A 132 13.68 -19.92 3.68
CA TYR A 132 12.26 -19.57 3.72
C TYR A 132 11.50 -19.92 2.44
N LYS A 133 12.14 -20.57 1.46
CA LYS A 133 11.50 -20.93 0.17
C LYS A 133 10.33 -21.91 0.30
N THR A 134 10.29 -22.68 1.37
CA THR A 134 9.19 -23.62 1.64
C THR A 134 8.09 -22.99 2.48
N TRP A 135 8.29 -21.79 3.01
CA TRP A 135 7.27 -21.07 3.78
C TRP A 135 6.21 -20.46 2.85
N ILE A 136 5.12 -19.99 3.45
CA ILE A 136 3.96 -19.49 2.72
C ILE A 136 4.04 -17.96 2.58
N GLU A 137 4.03 -17.50 1.35
CA GLU A 137 3.99 -16.08 0.99
C GLU A 137 2.58 -15.51 1.26
N CYS A 138 2.52 -14.51 2.14
CA CYS A 138 1.30 -13.97 2.72
C CYS A 138 1.25 -12.45 2.59
N GLU A 139 0.04 -11.92 2.60
CA GLU A 139 -0.21 -10.49 2.76
C GLU A 139 -1.37 -10.27 3.74
N LEU A 140 -1.19 -9.33 4.66
CA LEU A 140 -2.24 -8.83 5.54
C LEU A 140 -2.79 -7.52 4.98
N ASN A 141 -4.10 -7.45 4.79
CA ASN A 141 -4.80 -6.23 4.42
C ASN A 141 -5.55 -5.73 5.65
N THR A 142 -5.44 -4.43 5.94
CA THR A 142 -6.29 -3.80 6.95
C THR A 142 -7.72 -3.63 6.43
N PRO A 143 -8.71 -3.48 7.32
CA PRO A 143 -9.91 -2.75 6.98
C PRO A 143 -9.59 -1.39 6.34
N ILE A 144 -10.48 -0.84 5.53
CA ILE A 144 -10.34 0.55 5.06
C ILE A 144 -10.43 1.47 6.29
N LEU A 145 -9.39 2.26 6.49
CA LEU A 145 -9.23 3.19 7.58
C LEU A 145 -9.59 4.60 7.12
N ALA A 146 -10.33 5.34 7.93
CA ALA A 146 -10.44 6.77 7.75
C ALA A 146 -9.12 7.44 8.15
N GLU A 147 -8.85 8.64 7.63
CA GLU A 147 -7.68 9.42 8.06
C GLU A 147 -7.61 9.60 9.58
N ALA A 148 -8.76 9.77 10.24
CA ALA A 148 -8.84 9.94 11.70
C ALA A 148 -8.26 8.74 12.46
N ASP A 149 -8.42 7.52 11.94
CA ASP A 149 -7.92 6.28 12.56
C ASP A 149 -6.38 6.21 12.58
N VAL A 150 -5.74 6.95 11.67
CA VAL A 150 -4.27 7.06 11.55
C VAL A 150 -3.75 8.33 12.23
N ALA A 151 -4.61 9.35 12.33
CA ALA A 151 -4.26 10.69 12.75
C ALA A 151 -3.81 10.77 14.21
N VAL A 152 -4.55 10.17 15.12
CA VAL A 152 -4.43 10.42 16.56
C VAL A 152 -3.86 9.20 17.27
N GLY A 153 -2.66 9.33 17.82
CA GLY A 153 -2.07 8.32 18.70
C GLY A 153 -1.70 6.99 18.01
N PRO A 154 -1.40 5.94 18.79
CA PRO A 154 -1.09 4.60 18.28
C PRO A 154 -2.25 4.01 17.47
N MET A 155 -1.97 3.04 16.60
CA MET A 155 -2.98 2.22 15.92
C MET A 155 -3.15 0.89 16.66
N PRO A 156 -3.95 0.82 17.75
CA PRO A 156 -3.96 -0.33 18.66
C PRO A 156 -4.41 -1.63 17.98
N GLN A 157 -5.37 -1.56 17.05
CA GLN A 157 -5.81 -2.73 16.30
C GLN A 157 -4.71 -3.26 15.36
N LEU A 158 -3.90 -2.37 14.78
CA LEU A 158 -2.75 -2.77 13.98
C LEU A 158 -1.67 -3.43 14.85
N GLY A 159 -1.34 -2.85 16.01
CA GLY A 159 -0.41 -3.48 16.96
C GLY A 159 -0.88 -4.86 17.40
N THR A 160 -2.18 -4.98 17.71
CA THR A 160 -2.83 -6.26 18.06
C THR A 160 -2.71 -7.27 16.91
N ALA A 161 -2.97 -6.84 15.68
CA ALA A 161 -2.88 -7.70 14.50
C ALA A 161 -1.45 -8.21 14.27
N LEU A 162 -0.46 -7.31 14.31
CA LEU A 162 0.94 -7.65 14.10
C LEU A 162 1.47 -8.59 15.20
N ALA A 163 1.13 -8.34 16.46
CA ALA A 163 1.48 -9.22 17.58
C ALA A 163 0.83 -10.61 17.44
N ALA A 164 -0.45 -10.66 17.04
CA ALA A 164 -1.16 -11.93 16.83
C ALA A 164 -0.53 -12.75 15.70
N LEU A 165 -0.18 -12.12 14.57
CA LEU A 165 0.50 -12.80 13.46
C LEU A 165 1.92 -13.25 13.83
N HIS A 166 2.64 -12.43 14.60
CA HIS A 166 3.97 -12.77 15.11
C HIS A 166 3.93 -14.01 16.01
N ALA A 167 2.97 -14.07 16.92
CA ALA A 167 2.79 -15.18 17.86
C ALA A 167 2.08 -16.41 17.25
N ALA A 168 1.49 -16.30 16.06
CA ALA A 168 0.69 -17.38 15.46
C ALA A 168 1.47 -18.67 15.23
N ALA A 169 2.80 -18.59 15.08
CA ALA A 169 3.69 -19.74 14.99
C ALA A 169 4.63 -19.76 16.20
N ALA A 170 4.34 -20.64 17.17
CA ALA A 170 4.96 -20.70 18.49
C ALA A 170 6.50 -20.67 18.51
N ASN A 171 7.17 -21.12 17.44
CA ASN A 171 8.64 -21.23 17.39
C ASN A 171 9.29 -20.44 16.23
N ALA A 172 8.52 -19.69 15.45
CA ALA A 172 9.05 -19.03 14.25
C ALA A 172 8.23 -17.80 13.85
N PRO A 173 8.69 -16.59 14.20
CA PRO A 173 8.08 -15.36 13.71
C PRO A 173 8.08 -15.31 12.16
N PRO A 174 7.17 -14.52 11.56
CA PRO A 174 7.18 -14.25 10.13
C PRO A 174 8.54 -13.75 9.64
N HIS A 175 8.94 -14.17 8.44
CA HIS A 175 10.08 -13.63 7.73
C HIS A 175 9.67 -12.42 6.88
N VAL A 176 10.47 -11.36 6.93
CA VAL A 176 10.34 -10.19 6.07
C VAL A 176 11.64 -10.06 5.29
N CYS A 177 11.57 -10.22 3.96
CA CYS A 177 12.68 -9.90 3.07
C CYS A 177 12.55 -8.43 2.65
N PRO A 178 13.35 -7.48 3.16
CA PRO A 178 13.11 -6.05 2.88
C PRO A 178 13.11 -5.73 1.39
N ARG A 179 13.89 -6.49 0.62
CA ARG A 179 13.99 -6.44 -0.84
C ARG A 179 12.70 -6.82 -1.57
N ARG A 180 11.92 -7.75 -1.04
CA ARG A 180 10.80 -8.40 -1.72
C ARG A 180 9.45 -8.07 -1.08
N CYS A 181 9.38 -8.12 0.26
CA CYS A 181 8.17 -7.84 1.03
C CYS A 181 7.93 -6.31 1.14
N GLY A 182 6.77 -5.85 0.69
CA GLY A 182 6.33 -4.47 0.67
C GLY A 182 5.33 -4.08 1.75
N LEU A 183 5.38 -2.79 2.09
CA LEU A 183 4.33 -2.09 2.79
C LEU A 183 3.61 -1.22 1.77
N HIS A 184 2.40 -1.62 1.39
CA HIS A 184 1.60 -0.89 0.44
C HIS A 184 0.55 -0.04 1.15
N VAL A 185 0.36 1.18 0.68
CA VAL A 185 -0.70 2.07 1.18
C VAL A 185 -1.55 2.51 0.00
N HIS A 186 -2.79 2.03 -0.03
CA HIS A 186 -3.81 2.50 -0.94
C HIS A 186 -4.39 3.82 -0.44
N LEU A 187 -4.38 4.84 -1.27
CA LEU A 187 -4.92 6.16 -0.99
C LEU A 187 -6.12 6.44 -1.89
N SER A 188 -7.22 6.93 -1.31
CA SER A 188 -8.37 7.43 -2.05
C SER A 188 -9.16 8.49 -1.30
N LEU A 189 -10.05 9.17 -2.01
CA LEU A 189 -11.10 9.99 -1.43
C LEU A 189 -12.20 9.07 -0.88
N ALA A 190 -12.73 9.41 0.29
CA ALA A 190 -13.91 8.76 0.87
C ALA A 190 -15.20 9.27 0.20
N ALA A 191 -15.24 9.20 -1.13
CA ALA A 191 -16.35 9.59 -1.98
C ALA A 191 -16.73 8.43 -2.93
N PRO A 192 -17.98 8.36 -3.40
CA PRO A 192 -18.37 7.37 -4.41
C PRO A 192 -17.45 7.43 -5.64
N GLY A 193 -16.89 6.29 -6.05
CA GLY A 193 -15.95 6.19 -7.18
C GLY A 193 -14.46 6.35 -6.81
N GLY A 194 -14.14 6.76 -5.57
CA GLY A 194 -12.77 6.87 -5.09
C GLY A 194 -12.03 8.09 -5.67
N CYS A 195 -10.84 7.88 -6.23
CA CYS A 195 -10.03 8.96 -6.81
C CYS A 195 -10.66 9.55 -8.09
N THR A 196 -10.58 10.87 -8.25
CA THR A 196 -10.74 11.54 -9.55
C THR A 196 -9.41 11.55 -10.30
N LEU A 197 -9.46 11.73 -11.62
CA LEU A 197 -8.27 11.78 -12.46
C LEU A 197 -7.35 12.96 -12.10
N ASP A 198 -7.91 14.14 -11.83
CA ASP A 198 -7.15 15.33 -11.44
C ASP A 198 -6.50 15.19 -10.07
N TYR A 199 -7.21 14.60 -9.11
CA TYR A 199 -6.60 14.24 -7.82
C TYR A 199 -5.44 13.27 -8.02
N ALA A 200 -5.61 12.23 -8.85
CA ALA A 200 -4.55 11.28 -9.14
C ALA A 200 -3.34 11.92 -9.83
N ARG A 201 -3.54 12.82 -10.79
CA ARG A 201 -2.45 13.60 -11.42
C ARG A 201 -1.67 14.42 -10.39
N ARG A 202 -2.36 15.06 -9.45
CA ARG A 202 -1.69 15.83 -8.39
C ARG A 202 -0.90 14.93 -7.44
N VAL A 203 -1.49 13.83 -6.96
CA VAL A 203 -0.82 12.86 -6.09
C VAL A 203 0.41 12.26 -6.78
N LEU A 204 0.31 11.87 -8.05
CA LEU A 204 1.42 11.27 -8.79
C LEU A 204 2.50 12.30 -9.14
N THR A 205 2.14 13.57 -9.37
CA THR A 205 3.11 14.66 -9.53
C THR A 205 3.89 14.89 -8.24
N LEU A 206 3.22 14.88 -7.08
CA LEU A 206 3.89 14.95 -5.78
C LEU A 206 4.79 13.74 -5.57
N ALA A 207 4.29 12.53 -5.83
CA ALA A 207 5.09 11.31 -5.74
C ALA A 207 6.36 11.42 -6.61
N LEU A 208 6.27 11.95 -7.83
CA LEU A 208 7.42 12.17 -8.72
C LEU A 208 8.47 13.09 -8.08
N VAL A 209 8.05 14.20 -7.46
CA VAL A 209 8.98 15.13 -6.77
C VAL A 209 9.59 14.50 -5.51
N LEU A 210 8.80 13.72 -4.78
CA LEU A 210 9.18 13.10 -3.52
C LEU A 210 9.97 11.81 -3.69
N ASP A 211 9.95 11.19 -4.87
CA ASP A 211 10.45 9.84 -5.10
C ASP A 211 11.91 9.68 -4.66
N GLN A 212 12.79 10.50 -5.23
CA GLN A 212 14.22 10.45 -4.99
C GLN A 212 14.68 11.27 -3.78
N SER A 213 13.85 12.21 -3.33
CA SER A 213 14.19 13.13 -2.24
C SER A 213 13.69 12.64 -0.88
N VAL A 214 12.59 11.88 -0.83
CA VAL A 214 11.91 11.46 0.40
C VAL A 214 11.55 9.98 0.39
N LEU A 215 10.77 9.50 -0.58
CA LEU A 215 10.20 8.15 -0.55
C LEU A 215 11.28 7.07 -0.52
N TYR A 216 12.15 7.00 -1.52
CA TYR A 216 13.24 6.03 -1.53
C TYR A 216 14.29 6.27 -0.43
N PRO A 217 14.74 7.49 -0.15
CA PRO A 217 15.74 7.72 0.90
C PRO A 217 15.32 7.24 2.30
N LEU A 218 14.03 7.18 2.59
CA LEU A 218 13.49 6.66 3.87
C LEU A 218 13.34 5.13 3.91
N CYS A 219 13.47 4.44 2.78
CA CYS A 219 13.37 2.98 2.68
C CYS A 219 14.67 2.25 3.05
N ASP A 220 14.55 0.95 3.27
CA ASP A 220 15.68 0.04 3.42
C ASP A 220 16.64 0.14 2.21
N ARG A 221 17.93 -0.03 2.45
CA ARG A 221 18.96 -0.01 1.40
C ARG A 221 18.66 -0.99 0.28
N THR A 222 18.21 -2.20 0.60
CA THR A 222 17.94 -3.21 -0.43
C THR A 222 16.76 -2.84 -1.31
N ARG A 223 15.84 -1.98 -0.86
CA ARG A 223 14.78 -1.40 -1.71
C ARG A 223 15.28 -0.23 -2.53
N ARG A 224 16.15 0.60 -1.97
CA ARG A 224 16.80 1.71 -2.70
C ARG A 224 17.60 1.21 -3.90
N ASP A 225 18.26 0.07 -3.77
CA ASP A 225 19.04 -0.52 -4.87
C ASP A 225 18.16 -0.97 -6.06
N PHE A 226 16.84 -1.16 -5.85
CA PHE A 226 15.85 -1.37 -6.91
C PHE A 226 15.28 -0.06 -7.46
N GLY A 227 15.28 0.98 -6.62
CA GLY A 227 14.62 2.25 -6.84
C GLY A 227 15.28 3.08 -7.94
N ARG A 228 14.91 2.82 -9.19
CA ARG A 228 14.97 3.86 -10.21
C ARG A 228 13.77 4.80 -10.03
N PRO A 229 13.89 6.08 -10.43
CA PRO A 229 12.76 6.99 -10.41
C PRO A 229 11.57 6.34 -11.13
N PHE A 230 10.40 6.22 -10.47
CA PHE A 230 9.27 5.53 -11.11
C PHE A 230 8.82 6.26 -12.38
N LEU A 231 8.96 7.59 -12.40
CA LEU A 231 8.85 8.44 -13.58
C LEU A 231 10.02 9.43 -13.59
N SER A 232 10.83 9.38 -14.64
CA SER A 232 11.77 10.44 -15.00
C SER A 232 11.75 10.60 -16.51
N ALA A 233 12.14 11.78 -17.01
CA ALA A 233 12.34 11.97 -18.44
C ALA A 233 13.27 10.90 -19.06
N ALA A 234 14.25 10.40 -18.31
CA ALA A 234 15.15 9.34 -18.73
C ALA A 234 14.49 7.95 -18.75
N SER A 235 13.63 7.61 -17.78
CA SER A 235 12.91 6.33 -17.78
C SER A 235 11.89 6.27 -18.92
N LEU A 236 11.18 7.35 -19.18
CA LEU A 236 10.23 7.45 -20.30
C LEU A 236 10.91 7.45 -21.67
N ALA A 237 12.09 8.04 -21.81
CA ALA A 237 12.83 8.01 -23.09
C ALA A 237 13.22 6.59 -23.53
N SER A 238 13.26 5.63 -22.61
CA SER A 238 13.53 4.21 -22.89
C SER A 238 12.29 3.37 -23.24
N ARG A 239 11.08 3.94 -23.14
CA ARG A 239 9.80 3.26 -23.41
C ARG A 239 9.39 3.44 -24.88
N ALA A 240 9.74 2.49 -25.75
CA ALA A 240 9.36 2.51 -27.16
C ALA A 240 7.85 2.27 -27.41
N ASP A 241 7.16 1.70 -26.43
CA ASP A 241 5.73 1.39 -26.44
C ASP A 241 4.84 2.59 -26.06
N LEU A 242 5.44 3.64 -25.49
CA LEU A 242 4.75 4.90 -25.24
C LEU A 242 5.02 5.86 -26.39
N LEU A 243 3.97 6.33 -27.06
CA LEU A 243 4.07 7.35 -28.10
C LEU A 243 4.38 8.72 -27.47
N VAL A 244 5.67 8.96 -27.16
CA VAL A 244 6.12 10.19 -26.49
C VAL A 244 6.26 11.27 -27.55
N PRO A 245 5.41 12.31 -27.57
CA PRO A 245 5.70 13.45 -28.43
C PRO A 245 7.07 13.99 -28.03
N HIS A 246 7.98 14.19 -28.99
CA HIS A 246 9.34 14.66 -28.70
C HIS A 246 9.36 16.01 -27.95
N THR A 247 8.29 16.79 -28.06
CA THR A 247 8.02 18.03 -27.33
C THR A 247 6.55 18.08 -26.90
N PRO A 248 6.18 17.43 -25.80
CA PRO A 248 4.79 17.40 -25.39
C PRO A 248 4.42 18.76 -24.78
N ARG A 249 3.40 19.42 -25.35
CA ARG A 249 2.97 20.76 -24.91
C ARG A 249 1.99 20.61 -23.76
N LEU A 250 2.38 21.02 -22.56
CA LEU A 250 1.46 21.08 -21.42
C LEU A 250 0.28 22.01 -21.71
N SER A 251 -0.93 21.56 -21.37
CA SER A 251 -2.14 22.37 -21.47
C SER A 251 -2.12 23.54 -20.49
N ALA A 252 -2.94 24.58 -20.74
CA ALA A 252 -3.10 25.69 -19.80
C ALA A 252 -3.57 25.20 -18.41
N HIS A 253 -4.45 24.19 -18.40
CA HIS A 253 -4.88 23.52 -17.17
C HIS A 253 -3.68 22.94 -16.42
N ALA A 254 -2.84 22.11 -17.06
CA ALA A 254 -1.67 21.53 -16.40
C ALA A 254 -0.69 22.59 -15.87
N LEU A 255 -0.42 23.63 -16.68
CA LEU A 255 0.47 24.73 -16.29
C LEU A 255 -0.05 25.54 -15.08
N ALA A 256 -1.36 25.54 -14.84
CA ALA A 256 -1.92 26.18 -13.64
C ALA A 256 -1.46 25.49 -12.35
N HIS A 257 -1.22 24.18 -12.38
CA HIS A 257 -0.81 23.38 -11.21
C HIS A 257 0.71 23.22 -11.05
N LEU A 258 1.49 23.42 -12.12
CA LEU A 258 2.90 23.03 -12.15
C LEU A 258 3.85 24.23 -12.01
N PRO A 259 4.83 24.18 -11.09
CA PRO A 259 5.84 25.23 -10.96
C PRO A 259 6.81 25.21 -12.15
N ARG A 260 7.25 26.39 -12.59
CA ARG A 260 8.09 26.55 -13.80
C ARG A 260 9.40 25.75 -13.76
N GLY A 261 10.08 25.71 -12.61
CA GLY A 261 11.33 24.97 -12.44
C GLY A 261 11.16 23.46 -12.64
N LEU A 262 10.07 22.89 -12.13
CA LEU A 262 9.74 21.47 -12.32
C LEU A 262 9.40 21.17 -13.79
N VAL A 263 8.63 22.06 -14.45
CA VAL A 263 8.31 21.91 -15.88
C VAL A 263 9.56 21.93 -16.74
N ALA A 264 10.52 22.80 -16.43
CA ALA A 264 11.77 22.88 -17.17
C ALA A 264 12.61 21.60 -17.05
N ALA A 265 12.61 20.94 -15.89
CA ALA A 265 13.36 19.72 -15.64
C ALA A 265 12.65 18.44 -16.12
N GLU A 266 11.36 18.29 -15.80
CA GLU A 266 10.60 17.04 -15.94
C GLU A 266 9.41 17.16 -16.93
N GLY A 267 9.40 18.19 -17.78
CA GLY A 267 8.28 18.51 -18.68
C GLY A 267 7.79 17.35 -19.53
N ARG A 268 8.68 16.43 -19.94
CA ARG A 268 8.28 15.20 -20.66
C ARG A 268 7.42 14.27 -19.80
N ALA A 269 7.84 13.99 -18.57
CA ALA A 269 7.10 13.12 -17.65
C ALA A 269 5.79 13.75 -17.21
N LEU A 270 5.83 15.05 -16.92
CA LEU A 270 4.64 15.82 -16.54
C LEU A 270 3.62 15.86 -17.67
N ALA A 271 4.05 16.07 -18.91
CA ALA A 271 3.11 16.14 -20.01
C ALA A 271 2.38 14.81 -20.19
N TYR A 272 3.07 13.68 -20.08
CA TYR A 272 2.41 12.38 -20.08
C TYR A 272 1.32 12.25 -19.03
N LEU A 273 1.69 12.51 -17.77
CA LEU A 273 0.79 12.39 -16.63
C LEU A 273 -0.46 13.28 -16.80
N TRP A 274 -0.24 14.51 -17.25
CA TRP A 274 -1.28 15.53 -17.35
C TRP A 274 -2.06 15.48 -18.67
N HIS A 275 -1.63 14.71 -19.67
CA HIS A 275 -2.39 14.47 -20.91
C HIS A 275 -3.36 13.29 -20.80
N ALA A 276 -3.05 12.28 -19.98
CA ALA A 276 -3.86 11.08 -19.84
C ALA A 276 -5.32 11.43 -19.51
N ALA A 277 -6.27 11.20 -20.42
CA ALA A 277 -7.67 11.62 -20.30
C ALA A 277 -8.53 10.66 -19.45
N SER A 278 -7.99 9.51 -19.08
CA SER A 278 -8.64 8.48 -18.28
C SER A 278 -7.63 7.73 -17.41
N PHE A 279 -8.13 6.97 -16.43
CA PHE A 279 -7.28 6.05 -15.67
C PHE A 279 -6.68 4.94 -16.53
N ASP A 280 -7.36 4.54 -17.60
CA ASP A 280 -6.87 3.52 -18.54
C ASP A 280 -5.65 4.00 -19.34
N GLU A 281 -5.55 5.31 -19.60
CA GLU A 281 -4.37 5.91 -20.21
C GLU A 281 -3.23 6.12 -19.21
N LEU A 282 -3.56 6.36 -17.94
CA LEU A 282 -2.58 6.62 -16.88
C LEU A 282 -1.95 5.34 -16.33
N GLN A 283 -2.70 4.23 -16.28
CA GLN A 283 -2.26 2.95 -15.72
C GLN A 283 -1.03 2.35 -16.44
N PRO A 284 -0.96 2.27 -17.79
CA PRO A 284 0.20 1.72 -18.50
C PRO A 284 1.50 2.51 -18.31
N MET A 285 1.40 3.77 -17.86
CA MET A 285 2.59 4.57 -17.50
C MET A 285 3.19 4.13 -16.17
N LEU A 286 2.33 3.73 -15.23
CA LEU A 286 2.69 3.30 -13.90
C LEU A 286 3.03 1.80 -13.87
N GLU A 287 2.54 1.05 -14.85
CA GLU A 287 2.93 -0.34 -15.08
C GLU A 287 4.31 -0.39 -15.77
N HIS A 288 5.34 -0.82 -15.02
CA HIS A 288 6.71 -0.98 -15.52
C HIS A 288 6.96 -2.38 -16.06
N HIS A 289 7.25 -2.57 -17.35
CA HIS A 289 7.59 -3.88 -17.95
C HIS A 289 8.70 -4.71 -17.28
N ARG A 290 9.45 -4.14 -16.33
CA ARG A 290 10.38 -4.91 -15.48
C ARG A 290 9.67 -5.32 -14.20
N ALA A 291 9.52 -6.64 -14.02
CA ALA A 291 8.95 -7.27 -12.82
C ALA A 291 9.49 -6.67 -11.50
N ASP A 292 10.76 -6.29 -11.47
CA ASP A 292 11.42 -5.72 -10.29
C ASP A 292 10.96 -4.29 -9.90
N LEU A 293 10.48 -3.48 -10.85
CA LEU A 293 10.04 -2.10 -10.60
C LEU A 293 8.55 -2.01 -10.21
N HIS A 294 7.74 -2.98 -10.66
CA HIS A 294 6.34 -3.12 -10.23
C HIS A 294 6.16 -3.27 -8.71
N MET A 295 7.23 -3.65 -8.00
CA MET A 295 7.23 -3.88 -6.55
C MET A 295 7.44 -2.61 -5.70
N VAL A 296 7.83 -1.48 -6.31
CA VAL A 296 8.29 -0.30 -5.56
C VAL A 296 7.70 1.03 -6.03
N ALA A 297 7.14 1.09 -7.23
CA ALA A 297 6.53 2.30 -7.79
C ALA A 297 5.06 2.47 -7.37
N PRO A 298 4.54 3.71 -7.33
CA PRO A 298 3.10 3.93 -7.21
C PRO A 298 2.33 3.37 -8.40
N VAL A 299 1.17 2.76 -8.15
CA VAL A 299 0.28 2.22 -9.20
C VAL A 299 -1.17 2.66 -9.01
N LEU A 300 -2.01 2.43 -10.01
CA LEU A 300 -3.47 2.60 -9.91
C LEU A 300 -4.14 1.24 -9.70
N CYS A 301 -4.98 1.15 -8.68
CA CYS A 301 -5.70 -0.07 -8.34
C CYS A 301 -7.20 0.16 -8.41
N LYS A 302 -7.89 -0.69 -9.19
CA LYS A 302 -9.34 -0.65 -9.36
C LYS A 302 -10.00 -1.74 -8.51
N HIS A 303 -10.82 -1.32 -7.57
CA HIS A 303 -11.54 -2.19 -6.65
C HIS A 303 -13.02 -2.24 -7.02
N LYS A 304 -13.54 -3.44 -7.30
CA LYS A 304 -14.98 -3.63 -7.55
C LYS A 304 -15.70 -3.79 -6.22
N HIS A 305 -16.67 -2.93 -5.93
CA HIS A 305 -17.54 -3.11 -4.76
C HIS A 305 -18.63 -4.14 -5.06
N ALA A 306 -18.88 -5.07 -4.14
CA ALA A 306 -20.06 -5.91 -4.19
C ALA A 306 -21.33 -5.03 -4.10
N ALA A 307 -22.23 -5.16 -5.07
CA ALA A 307 -23.52 -4.48 -5.05
C ALA A 307 -24.37 -5.00 -3.88
N PRO A 308 -25.17 -4.14 -3.21
CA PRO A 308 -26.12 -4.61 -2.22
C PRO A 308 -27.21 -5.46 -2.88
N GLY A 309 -27.33 -6.74 -2.48
CA GLY A 309 -28.63 -7.42 -2.52
C GLY A 309 -28.85 -8.61 -3.45
N ALA A 310 -27.85 -9.22 -4.09
CA ALA A 310 -28.08 -10.51 -4.78
C ALA A 310 -26.84 -11.40 -4.76
N ALA A 311 -27.02 -12.64 -4.30
CA ALA A 311 -25.96 -13.65 -4.26
C ALA A 311 -25.55 -14.14 -5.66
N ASP A 312 -26.32 -13.82 -6.71
CA ASP A 312 -26.18 -14.42 -8.04
C ASP A 312 -26.12 -13.41 -9.22
N GLU A 313 -26.02 -12.08 -8.96
CA GLU A 313 -25.84 -11.10 -10.05
C GLU A 313 -24.34 -10.81 -10.30
N PRO A 314 -23.87 -10.82 -11.57
CA PRO A 314 -22.52 -10.41 -11.90
C PRO A 314 -22.35 -8.94 -11.50
N LEU A 315 -21.33 -8.65 -10.68
CA LEU A 315 -21.02 -7.34 -10.11
C LEU A 315 -21.17 -6.16 -11.10
N GLY A 316 -22.36 -5.57 -11.17
CA GLY A 316 -22.60 -4.22 -11.72
C GLY A 316 -22.22 -3.12 -10.73
N GLY A 317 -21.32 -3.41 -9.78
CA GLY A 317 -20.96 -2.50 -8.70
C GLY A 317 -20.08 -1.34 -9.16
N ALA A 318 -20.21 -0.20 -8.48
CA ALA A 318 -19.32 0.93 -8.66
C ALA A 318 -17.86 0.49 -8.44
N THR A 319 -16.98 0.83 -9.39
CA THR A 319 -15.54 0.60 -9.28
C THR A 319 -14.93 1.80 -8.59
N ALA A 320 -14.16 1.57 -7.52
CA ALA A 320 -13.36 2.60 -6.89
C ALA A 320 -11.91 2.51 -7.35
N THR A 321 -11.33 3.64 -7.78
CA THR A 321 -9.92 3.71 -8.12
C THR A 321 -9.13 4.26 -6.92
N THR A 322 -8.02 3.60 -6.60
CA THR A 322 -7.07 4.00 -5.55
C THR A 322 -5.69 4.21 -6.16
N ILE A 323 -4.85 4.99 -5.48
CA ILE A 323 -3.42 5.12 -5.80
C ILE A 323 -2.66 4.35 -4.73
N GLU A 324 -1.91 3.34 -5.12
CA GLU A 324 -1.18 2.47 -4.20
C GLU A 324 0.29 2.86 -4.16
N PHE A 325 0.81 3.21 -2.99
CA PHE A 325 2.22 3.48 -2.76
C PHE A 325 2.95 2.23 -2.30
N ARG A 326 3.93 1.76 -3.06
CA ARG A 326 4.64 0.47 -2.83
C ARG A 326 6.08 0.61 -2.35
N CYS A 327 6.58 1.82 -2.13
CA CYS A 327 8.03 2.04 -1.99
C CYS A 327 8.62 1.42 -0.72
N ALA A 328 7.88 1.42 0.40
CA ALA A 328 8.40 0.98 1.69
C ALA A 328 8.49 -0.54 1.81
N GLN A 329 9.47 -0.99 2.58
CA GLN A 329 9.58 -2.38 3.02
C GLN A 329 8.46 -2.72 4.00
N ALA A 330 8.00 -3.96 3.97
CA ALA A 330 7.12 -4.49 4.99
C ALA A 330 7.76 -4.37 6.37
N SER A 331 6.91 -4.25 7.41
CA SER A 331 7.36 -4.06 8.78
C SER A 331 6.30 -4.52 9.76
N PHE A 332 6.73 -5.10 10.87
CA PHE A 332 5.89 -5.43 12.02
C PHE A 332 6.02 -4.37 13.14
N SER A 333 6.66 -3.23 12.86
CA SER A 333 6.60 -2.03 13.68
C SER A 333 5.33 -1.25 13.36
N ALA A 334 4.35 -1.27 14.27
CA ALA A 334 3.13 -0.47 14.15
C ALA A 334 3.47 1.03 14.07
N ARG A 335 4.56 1.45 14.75
CA ARG A 335 5.08 2.82 14.66
C ARG A 335 5.55 3.17 13.26
N PHE A 336 6.34 2.31 12.60
CA PHE A 336 6.80 2.54 11.23
C PHE A 336 5.65 2.53 10.24
N VAL A 337 4.78 1.51 10.31
CA VAL A 337 3.61 1.39 9.42
C VAL A 337 2.73 2.64 9.52
N ARG A 338 2.45 3.11 10.73
CA ARG A 338 1.70 4.36 10.95
C ARG A 338 2.43 5.57 10.40
N ALA A 339 3.73 5.71 10.67
CA ALA A 339 4.51 6.86 10.21
C ALA A 339 4.49 6.94 8.66
N TRP A 340 4.66 5.80 7.99
CA TRP A 340 4.58 5.71 6.53
C TRP A 340 3.18 6.03 6.00
N ALA A 341 2.13 5.48 6.61
CA ALA A 341 0.74 5.80 6.26
C ALA A 341 0.44 7.30 6.42
N ARG A 342 0.96 7.96 7.47
CA ARG A 342 0.86 9.42 7.65
C ARG A 342 1.59 10.20 6.57
N LEU A 343 2.75 9.72 6.11
CA LEU A 343 3.47 10.34 5.00
C LEU A 343 2.61 10.29 3.72
N VAL A 344 2.02 9.13 3.40
CA VAL A 344 1.13 8.98 2.24
C VAL A 344 -0.13 9.84 2.36
N LEU A 345 -0.73 9.92 3.56
CA LEU A 345 -1.84 10.83 3.84
C LEU A 345 -1.46 12.30 3.65
N ALA A 346 -0.26 12.71 4.05
CA ALA A 346 0.25 14.07 3.80
C ALA A 346 0.34 14.37 2.29
N VAL A 347 0.81 13.42 1.47
CA VAL A 347 0.79 13.56 0.00
C VAL A 347 -0.64 13.77 -0.51
N GLY A 348 -1.59 12.95 -0.04
CA GLY A 348 -3.00 13.10 -0.39
C GLY A 348 -3.59 14.45 0.01
N ARG A 349 -3.29 14.91 1.23
CA ARG A 349 -3.76 16.21 1.74
C ARG A 349 -3.25 17.37 0.92
N VAL A 350 -1.96 17.39 0.58
CA VAL A 350 -1.40 18.46 -0.27
C VAL A 350 -2.07 18.46 -1.65
N ALA A 351 -2.40 17.30 -2.21
CA ALA A 351 -3.08 17.21 -3.49
C ALA A 351 -4.50 17.83 -3.48
N LEU A 352 -5.13 17.99 -2.31
CA LEU A 352 -6.44 18.63 -2.12
C LEU A 352 -6.39 20.16 -2.01
N LEU A 353 -5.21 20.77 -1.91
CA LEU A 353 -5.08 22.22 -1.80
C LEU A 353 -5.69 22.97 -3.00
N PRO A 354 -6.12 24.23 -2.83
CA PRO A 354 -6.41 25.11 -3.96
C PRO A 354 -5.24 25.14 -4.96
N THR A 355 -5.54 25.31 -6.25
CA THR A 355 -4.54 25.17 -7.34
C THR A 355 -3.28 26.01 -7.13
N ASP A 356 -3.44 27.27 -6.70
CA ASP A 356 -2.29 28.15 -6.47
C ASP A 356 -1.46 27.71 -5.24
N GLU A 357 -2.11 27.26 -4.17
CA GLU A 357 -1.46 26.75 -2.96
C GLU A 357 -0.74 25.42 -3.21
N TYR A 358 -1.38 24.51 -3.95
CA TYR A 358 -0.78 23.27 -4.44
C TYR A 358 0.48 23.56 -5.25
N ARG A 359 0.40 24.47 -6.24
CA ARG A 359 1.55 24.84 -7.09
C ARG A 359 2.69 25.42 -6.25
N ALA A 360 2.36 26.28 -5.28
CA ALA A 360 3.35 26.88 -4.39
C ALA A 360 4.03 25.84 -3.49
N ALA A 361 3.26 24.93 -2.89
CA ALA A 361 3.78 23.84 -2.06
C ALA A 361 4.68 22.90 -2.87
N LEU A 362 4.23 22.49 -4.06
CA LEU A 362 5.03 21.67 -5.00
C LEU A 362 6.33 22.37 -5.39
N GLY A 363 6.30 23.69 -5.61
CA GLY A 363 7.47 24.49 -5.92
C GLY A 363 8.49 24.53 -4.78
N ARG A 364 8.03 24.68 -3.53
CA ARG A 364 8.92 24.66 -2.35
C ARG A 364 9.55 23.28 -2.11
N MET A 365 8.75 22.21 -2.21
CA MET A 365 9.27 20.84 -2.12
C MET A 365 10.29 20.54 -3.23
N TRP A 366 10.01 20.95 -4.47
CA TRP A 366 10.96 20.83 -5.57
C TRP A 366 12.25 21.59 -5.27
N ALA A 367 12.16 22.84 -4.84
CA ALA A 367 13.34 23.64 -4.50
C ALA A 367 14.17 23.00 -3.38
N ALA A 368 13.53 22.54 -2.30
CA ALA A 368 14.19 21.83 -1.19
C ALA A 368 14.89 20.55 -1.65
N ALA A 369 14.25 19.79 -2.56
CA ALA A 369 14.83 18.58 -3.13
C ALA A 369 16.08 18.84 -3.98
N GLN A 370 16.23 20.05 -4.56
CA GLN A 370 17.40 20.42 -5.35
C GLN A 370 18.60 20.89 -4.52
N VAL A 371 18.46 21.08 -3.20
CA VAL A 371 19.53 21.61 -2.32
C VAL A 371 20.67 20.59 -2.08
N SER A 372 20.63 19.40 -2.70
CA SER A 372 21.65 18.38 -2.47
C SER A 372 23.00 18.71 -3.13
N GLY A 373 24.00 19.03 -2.31
CA GLY A 373 25.40 18.81 -2.67
C GLY A 373 25.76 17.31 -2.67
N GLY A 374 26.95 16.96 -3.16
CA GLY A 374 27.35 15.56 -3.37
C GLY A 374 27.61 14.75 -2.10
N THR A 375 27.67 15.39 -0.92
CA THR A 375 27.98 14.70 0.33
C THR A 375 26.77 13.92 0.89
N VAL A 376 27.02 13.10 1.90
CA VAL A 376 25.97 12.32 2.59
C VAL A 376 25.10 13.22 3.48
N VAL A 377 25.73 14.17 4.18
CA VAL A 377 25.03 15.09 5.10
C VAL A 377 24.09 16.01 4.33
N GLU A 378 24.53 16.54 3.19
CA GLU A 378 23.70 17.39 2.34
C GLU A 378 22.47 16.65 1.80
N ARG A 379 22.59 15.35 1.48
CA ARG A 379 21.46 14.52 1.06
C ARG A 379 20.46 14.28 2.18
N GLU A 380 20.93 14.02 3.39
CA GLU A 380 20.06 13.87 4.57
C GLU A 380 19.29 15.17 4.86
N GLU A 381 19.99 16.31 4.87
CA GLU A 381 19.34 17.61 5.08
C GLU A 381 18.36 17.97 3.96
N ALA A 382 18.67 17.64 2.69
CA ALA A 382 17.73 17.82 1.58
C ALA A 382 16.47 16.95 1.75
N THR A 383 16.61 15.68 2.17
CA THR A 383 15.48 14.81 2.48
C THR A 383 14.63 15.39 3.61
N MET A 384 15.25 15.80 4.71
CA MET A 384 14.53 16.35 5.87
C MET A 384 13.88 17.70 5.57
N ALA A 385 14.51 18.57 4.78
CA ALA A 385 13.94 19.83 4.33
C ALA A 385 12.72 19.60 3.43
N THR A 386 12.81 18.67 2.47
CA THR A 386 11.68 18.32 1.60
C THR A 386 10.51 17.73 2.40
N LEU A 387 10.81 16.86 3.37
CA LEU A 387 9.81 16.29 4.28
C LEU A 387 9.16 17.36 5.18
N ALA A 388 9.93 18.36 5.62
CA ALA A 388 9.41 19.49 6.39
C ALA A 388 8.43 20.34 5.56
N GLU A 389 8.78 20.64 4.31
CA GLU A 389 7.87 21.35 3.39
C GLU A 389 6.58 20.57 3.13
N LEU A 390 6.66 19.25 2.92
CA LEU A 390 5.49 18.37 2.81
C LEU A 390 4.64 18.43 4.08
N SER A 391 5.27 18.33 5.25
CA SER A 391 4.58 18.39 6.54
C SER A 391 3.84 19.71 6.74
N VAL A 392 4.50 20.85 6.47
CA VAL A 392 3.89 22.19 6.61
C VAL A 392 2.71 22.34 5.65
N ALA A 393 2.87 21.94 4.39
CA ALA A 393 1.82 22.03 3.39
C ALA A 393 0.62 21.12 3.76
N ALA A 394 0.86 19.91 4.25
CA ALA A 394 -0.20 19.00 4.67
C ALA A 394 -0.99 19.54 5.87
N VAL A 395 -0.32 20.15 6.85
CA VAL A 395 -0.99 20.85 7.97
C VAL A 395 -1.85 22.00 7.46
N GLY A 396 -1.32 22.82 6.55
CA GLY A 396 -2.09 23.88 5.89
C GLY A 396 -3.31 23.36 5.13
N ALA A 397 -3.23 22.15 4.60
CA ALA A 397 -4.33 21.45 3.92
C ALA A 397 -5.32 20.73 4.88
N GLY A 398 -5.19 20.93 6.18
CA GLY A 398 -6.10 20.36 7.19
C GLY A 398 -5.77 18.92 7.61
N MET A 399 -4.53 18.47 7.46
CA MET A 399 -4.11 17.13 7.92
C MET A 399 -4.38 16.94 9.43
N LEU A 400 -5.04 15.83 9.77
CA LEU A 400 -5.40 15.53 11.15
C LEU A 400 -4.20 15.04 11.98
N GLY A 401 -4.18 15.41 13.27
CA GLY A 401 -3.14 15.02 14.21
C GLY A 401 -1.82 15.79 14.05
N GLY A 402 -1.83 16.91 13.32
CA GLY A 402 -0.65 17.74 13.07
C GLY A 402 0.24 17.22 11.94
N GLY A 403 1.46 17.74 11.87
CA GLY A 403 2.43 17.42 10.82
C GLY A 403 3.03 16.01 10.91
N LEU A 404 4.05 15.77 10.08
CA LEU A 404 4.86 14.56 10.12
C LEU A 404 5.83 14.61 11.30
N ASP A 405 6.11 13.44 11.89
CA ASP A 405 7.11 13.32 12.97
C ASP A 405 8.53 13.33 12.36
N LEU A 406 9.06 14.54 12.16
CA LEU A 406 10.38 14.75 11.56
C LEU A 406 11.52 14.16 12.41
N ALA A 407 11.35 14.13 13.73
CA ALA A 407 12.34 13.56 14.64
C ALA A 407 12.43 12.04 14.45
N TYR A 408 11.28 11.36 14.37
CA TYR A 408 11.22 9.95 14.02
C TYR A 408 11.89 9.66 12.68
N TRP A 409 11.55 10.43 11.64
CA TRP A 409 12.11 10.20 10.31
C TRP A 409 13.62 10.45 10.23
N ARG A 410 14.15 11.44 10.95
CA ARG A 410 15.61 11.69 11.04
C ARG A 410 16.32 10.50 11.68
N VAL A 411 15.81 9.96 12.78
CA VAL A 411 16.36 8.76 13.41
C VAL A 411 16.27 7.55 12.47
N ARG A 412 15.10 7.34 11.86
CA ARG A 412 14.87 6.21 10.93
C ARG A 412 15.82 6.27 9.73
N TYR A 413 15.97 7.44 9.11
CA TYR A 413 16.91 7.65 8.01
C TYR A 413 18.34 7.29 8.42
N GLY A 414 18.80 7.77 9.59
CA GLY A 414 20.12 7.45 10.12
C GLY A 414 20.34 5.94 10.33
N LEU A 415 19.33 5.22 10.82
CA LEU A 415 19.36 3.76 10.98
C LEU A 415 19.46 3.04 9.64
N MET A 416 18.56 3.33 8.69
CA MET A 416 18.55 2.73 7.35
C MET A 416 19.85 3.00 6.59
N ARG A 417 20.42 4.20 6.73
CA ARG A 417 21.70 4.57 6.13
C ARG A 417 22.86 3.77 6.71
N ALA A 418 22.86 3.54 8.01
CA ALA A 418 23.86 2.72 8.69
C ALA A 418 23.71 1.21 8.41
N GLY A 419 22.75 0.80 7.56
CA GLY A 419 22.47 -0.61 7.29
C GLY A 419 21.83 -1.33 8.48
N ARG A 420 21.26 -0.58 9.44
CA ARG A 420 20.60 -1.12 10.62
C ARG A 420 19.09 -1.03 10.43
N ASN A 421 18.46 -2.13 10.06
CA ASN A 421 17.00 -2.21 9.98
C ASN A 421 16.44 -2.74 11.31
N PRO A 422 15.75 -1.91 12.12
CA PRO A 422 15.26 -2.36 13.42
C PRO A 422 13.97 -3.20 13.31
N ASP A 423 13.43 -3.38 12.10
CA ASP A 423 12.17 -4.11 11.89
C ASP A 423 12.40 -5.61 11.68
N ILE A 424 13.66 -6.03 11.54
CA ILE A 424 14.05 -7.42 11.35
C ILE A 424 15.29 -7.78 12.18
N ASP A 425 15.41 -9.05 12.56
CA ASP A 425 16.62 -9.61 13.17
C ASP A 425 17.67 -10.02 12.12
N GLU A 426 18.78 -10.61 12.56
CA GLU A 426 19.89 -11.03 11.70
C GLU A 426 19.48 -12.13 10.71
N GLU A 427 18.46 -12.93 11.05
CA GLU A 427 17.87 -13.96 10.20
C GLU A 427 16.75 -13.42 9.29
N GLY A 428 16.44 -12.13 9.35
CA GLY A 428 15.38 -11.50 8.58
C GLY A 428 13.97 -11.79 9.10
N ARG A 429 13.82 -12.19 10.36
CA ARG A 429 12.51 -12.39 10.99
C ARG A 429 11.99 -11.08 11.52
N ALA A 430 10.68 -10.91 11.48
CA ALA A 430 10.00 -9.72 11.92
C ALA A 430 10.24 -9.44 13.41
N VAL A 431 10.60 -8.20 13.72
CA VAL A 431 10.75 -7.67 15.08
C VAL A 431 9.55 -6.76 15.37
N LEU A 432 8.92 -6.96 16.53
CA LEU A 432 7.84 -6.08 17.01
C LEU A 432 8.44 -4.80 17.63
N ASP A 433 7.65 -3.74 17.69
CA ASP A 433 8.00 -2.56 18.48
C ASP A 433 8.29 -2.98 19.94
N GLN A 434 9.35 -2.42 20.54
CA GLN A 434 9.58 -2.53 21.98
C GLN A 434 8.61 -1.59 22.70
N ASP A 435 7.91 -2.10 23.72
CA ASP A 435 7.03 -1.32 24.60
C ASP A 435 7.78 -0.22 25.38
#